data_AF-A0A3N5V265-F1
#
_entry.id   AF-A0A3N5V265-F1
#
_cell.length_a   1.000
_cell.length_b   1.000
_cell.length_c   1.000
_cell.angle_alpha   90.00
_cell.angle_beta   90.00
_cell.angle_gamma   90.00
#
_symmetry.space_group_name_H-M   'P 1'
#
loop_
_entity.id
_entity.type
_entity.pdbx_description
1 polymer ?
#
loop_
_entity_poly.entity_id
_entity_poly.type
_entity_poly.pdbx_seq_one_letter_code
_entity_poly.pdbx_strand_id
1 'polypeptide(L)'
;MTSGKVHQHPFIPPAAVDNLRRQASRLAALGHAKDRREWKFGELVNKTWDNLPEDVTAEVSREMFFVECSRLINEQADFPIVSASGETLRRWCEVVAAFENMPGIEIMREHLSFEHFRLARVLANKGKVSVPAYALAVAAEQRYTADEMRQHFDPPEPPDEYARATGHLEWMETFDWNGKKAQALPHVRALRELLA
;
A
#
# COMPACT_ATOMS: atom_id res chain seq x y z
N MET A 1 3.03 -36.59 20.49
CA MET A 1 3.55 -36.47 19.12
C MET A 1 2.67 -35.48 18.37
N THR A 2 3.04 -34.20 18.39
CA THR A 2 2.35 -33.14 17.66
C THR A 2 2.71 -33.26 16.19
N SER A 3 1.76 -33.75 15.39
CA SER A 3 1.85 -33.76 13.93
C SER A 3 1.96 -32.31 13.47
N GLY A 4 3.18 -31.89 13.13
CA GLY A 4 3.42 -30.63 12.45
C GLY A 4 2.70 -30.72 11.12
N LYS A 5 1.64 -29.93 10.95
CA LYS A 5 1.05 -29.68 9.65
C LYS A 5 2.14 -29.07 8.78
N VAL A 6 2.76 -29.89 7.94
CA VAL A 6 3.53 -29.40 6.80
C VAL A 6 2.51 -28.63 5.99
N HIS A 7 2.59 -27.31 6.00
CA HIS A 7 1.85 -26.49 5.06
C HIS A 7 2.31 -26.95 3.67
N GLN A 8 1.51 -27.81 3.04
CA GLN A 8 1.69 -28.13 1.63
C GLN A 8 1.56 -26.79 0.91
N HIS A 9 2.68 -26.33 0.35
CA HIS A 9 2.67 -25.13 -0.47
C HIS A 9 1.64 -25.33 -1.58
N PRO A 10 0.82 -24.30 -1.89
CA PRO A 10 -0.13 -24.38 -3.01
C PRO A 10 0.60 -24.85 -4.26
N PHE A 11 0.04 -25.85 -4.93
CA PHE A 11 0.63 -26.39 -6.15
C PHE A 11 0.45 -25.39 -7.29
N ILE A 12 1.42 -24.49 -7.46
CA ILE A 12 1.57 -23.72 -8.69
C ILE A 12 2.30 -24.63 -9.70
N PRO A 13 1.81 -24.77 -10.94
CA PRO A 13 2.46 -25.58 -11.95
C PRO A 13 3.94 -25.25 -12.08
N PRO A 14 4.84 -26.25 -12.14
CA PRO A 14 6.29 -26.02 -12.22
C PRO A 14 6.70 -25.07 -13.35
N ALA A 15 6.03 -25.15 -14.52
CA ALA A 15 6.27 -24.25 -15.64
C ALA A 15 5.96 -22.77 -15.32
N ALA A 16 4.91 -22.50 -14.53
CA ALA A 16 4.56 -21.16 -14.10
C ALA A 16 5.56 -20.64 -13.05
N VAL A 17 5.97 -21.50 -12.11
CA VAL A 17 7.03 -21.20 -11.13
C VAL A 17 8.35 -20.87 -11.82
N ASP A 18 8.76 -21.65 -12.81
CA ASP A 18 10.00 -21.43 -13.55
C ASP A 18 9.95 -20.17 -14.40
N ASN A 19 8.80 -19.86 -15.01
CA ASN A 19 8.60 -18.59 -15.69
C ASN A 19 8.72 -17.41 -14.73
N LEU A 20 8.02 -17.46 -13.58
CA LEU A 20 8.08 -16.43 -12.55
C LEU A 20 9.50 -16.24 -12.02
N ARG A 21 10.21 -17.32 -11.68
CA ARG A 21 11.60 -17.26 -11.20
C ARG A 21 12.52 -16.60 -12.21
N ARG A 22 12.47 -17.02 -13.48
CA ARG A 22 13.31 -16.43 -14.54
C ARG A 22 13.02 -14.95 -14.75
N GLN A 23 11.75 -14.56 -14.77
CA GLN A 23 11.39 -13.17 -14.99
C GLN A 23 11.66 -12.31 -13.74
N ALA A 24 11.39 -12.80 -12.54
CA ALA A 24 11.72 -12.13 -11.29
C ALA A 24 13.23 -11.90 -11.16
N SER A 25 14.05 -12.90 -11.50
CA SER A 25 15.53 -12.76 -11.51
C SER A 25 15.97 -11.67 -12.48
N ARG A 26 15.40 -11.62 -13.69
CA ARG A 26 15.68 -10.57 -14.68
C ARG A 26 15.26 -9.18 -14.17
N LEU A 27 14.10 -9.08 -13.54
CA LEU A 27 13.58 -7.82 -12.99
C LEU A 27 14.39 -7.36 -11.76
N ALA A 28 14.85 -8.28 -10.92
CA ALA A 28 15.75 -8.01 -9.80
C ALA A 28 17.12 -7.49 -10.30
N ALA A 29 17.65 -8.09 -11.38
CA ALA A 29 18.91 -7.69 -11.99
C ALA A 29 18.86 -6.32 -12.73
N LEU A 30 17.67 -5.81 -13.05
CA LEU A 30 17.52 -4.60 -13.87
C LEU A 30 17.85 -3.27 -13.16
N GLY A 31 18.31 -3.28 -11.90
CA GLY A 31 18.94 -2.13 -11.24
C GLY A 31 18.08 -0.85 -11.12
N HIS A 32 17.65 -0.52 -9.90
CA HIS A 32 17.31 0.82 -9.38
C HIS A 32 16.43 1.83 -10.17
N ALA A 33 15.82 1.50 -11.31
CA ALA A 33 14.72 2.32 -11.85
C ALA A 33 13.48 2.12 -10.97
N LYS A 34 13.41 2.91 -9.89
CA LYS A 34 12.50 2.73 -8.75
C LYS A 34 11.01 2.86 -9.10
N ASP A 35 10.67 3.34 -10.30
CA ASP A 35 9.27 3.48 -10.72
C ASP A 35 8.84 2.48 -11.81
N ARG A 36 9.75 1.64 -12.32
CA ARG A 36 9.44 0.65 -13.37
C ARG A 36 9.26 -0.77 -12.86
N ARG A 37 9.66 -1.07 -11.62
CA ARG A 37 9.67 -2.46 -11.12
C ARG A 37 8.28 -2.88 -10.64
N GLU A 38 7.57 -1.99 -9.97
CA GLU A 38 6.22 -2.17 -9.45
C GLU A 38 5.25 -2.52 -10.57
N TRP A 39 5.25 -1.72 -11.65
CA TRP A 39 4.47 -1.99 -12.86
C TRP A 39 4.80 -3.34 -13.46
N LYS A 40 6.09 -3.61 -13.71
CA LYS A 40 6.52 -4.86 -14.35
C LYS A 40 6.19 -6.10 -13.51
N PHE A 41 6.34 -6.03 -12.19
CA PHE A 41 5.95 -7.13 -11.30
C PHE A 41 4.44 -7.31 -11.28
N GLY A 42 3.66 -6.23 -11.17
CA GLY A 42 2.20 -6.31 -11.22
C GLY A 42 1.68 -6.89 -12.54
N GLU A 43 2.21 -6.43 -13.68
CA GLU A 43 1.89 -6.94 -15.02
C GLU A 43 2.27 -8.42 -15.17
N LEU A 44 3.49 -8.79 -14.76
CA LEU A 44 3.96 -10.17 -14.81
C LEU A 44 3.06 -11.11 -13.99
N VAL A 45 2.73 -10.71 -12.77
CA VAL A 45 2.00 -11.56 -11.83
C VAL A 45 0.53 -11.67 -12.24
N ASN A 46 -0.11 -10.58 -12.67
CA ASN A 46 -1.46 -10.63 -13.25
C ASN A 46 -1.48 -11.53 -14.49
N LYS A 47 -0.59 -11.31 -15.46
CA LYS A 47 -0.50 -12.14 -16.66
C LYS A 47 -0.24 -13.60 -16.33
N THR A 48 0.59 -13.90 -15.33
CA THR A 48 0.84 -15.29 -14.94
C THR A 48 -0.41 -15.92 -14.36
N TRP A 49 -1.11 -15.21 -13.47
CA TRP A 49 -2.39 -15.66 -12.90
C TRP A 49 -3.44 -15.92 -13.98
N ASP A 50 -3.61 -14.98 -14.93
CA ASP A 50 -4.62 -15.08 -15.98
C ASP A 50 -4.34 -16.21 -17.00
N ASN A 51 -3.09 -16.70 -17.05
CA ASN A 51 -2.69 -17.84 -17.89
C ASN A 51 -2.59 -19.16 -17.11
N LEU A 52 -2.96 -19.19 -15.83
CA LEU A 52 -3.01 -20.45 -15.09
C LEU A 52 -4.16 -21.33 -15.60
N PRO A 53 -3.96 -22.65 -15.67
CA PRO A 53 -5.04 -23.59 -15.94
C PRO A 53 -6.21 -23.47 -14.96
N GLU A 54 -7.43 -23.77 -15.43
CA GLU A 54 -8.65 -23.64 -14.62
C GLU A 54 -8.65 -24.56 -13.39
N ASP A 55 -8.13 -25.78 -13.53
CA ASP A 55 -7.93 -26.74 -12.43
C ASP A 55 -7.02 -26.17 -11.32
N VAL A 56 -6.00 -25.40 -11.69
CA VAL A 56 -5.10 -24.75 -10.73
C VAL A 56 -5.80 -23.61 -10.01
N THR A 57 -6.53 -22.76 -10.75
CA THR A 57 -7.24 -21.61 -10.15
C THR A 57 -8.47 -22.02 -9.33
N ALA A 58 -8.97 -23.24 -9.51
CA ALA A 58 -9.96 -23.85 -8.64
C ALA A 58 -9.39 -24.27 -7.26
N GLU A 59 -8.11 -24.66 -7.21
CA GLU A 59 -7.46 -25.15 -5.99
C GLU A 59 -6.62 -24.08 -5.27
N VAL A 60 -6.09 -23.11 -6.01
CA VAL A 60 -5.20 -22.07 -5.49
C VAL A 60 -5.93 -20.73 -5.53
N SER A 61 -6.12 -20.10 -4.37
CA SER A 61 -6.68 -18.75 -4.34
C SER A 61 -5.66 -17.71 -4.83
N ARG A 62 -6.17 -16.57 -5.33
CA ARG A 62 -5.32 -15.47 -5.79
C ARG A 62 -4.42 -14.91 -4.68
N GLU A 63 -4.89 -14.95 -3.43
CA GLU A 63 -4.11 -14.54 -2.26
C GLU A 63 -2.94 -15.51 -2.00
N MET A 64 -3.19 -16.81 -2.02
CA MET A 64 -2.14 -17.82 -1.89
C MET A 64 -1.09 -17.69 -3.00
N PHE A 65 -1.54 -17.40 -4.23
CA PHE A 65 -0.68 -17.13 -5.37
C PHE A 65 0.22 -15.91 -5.14
N PHE A 66 -0.30 -14.81 -4.57
CA PHE A 66 0.51 -13.63 -4.27
C PHE A 66 1.57 -13.87 -3.19
N VAL A 67 1.23 -14.64 -2.14
CA VAL A 67 2.20 -15.04 -1.10
C VAL A 67 3.34 -15.83 -1.74
N GLU A 68 3.01 -16.82 -2.56
CA GLU A 68 3.99 -17.69 -3.19
C GLU A 68 4.85 -16.94 -4.21
N CYS A 69 4.25 -16.07 -5.03
CA CYS A 69 5.00 -15.19 -5.93
C CYS A 69 5.95 -14.26 -5.16
N SER A 70 5.53 -13.74 -4.00
CA SER A 70 6.38 -12.87 -3.19
C SER A 70 7.57 -13.61 -2.58
N ARG A 71 7.35 -14.85 -2.13
CA ARG A 71 8.43 -15.75 -1.72
C ARG A 71 9.43 -15.95 -2.86
N LEU A 72 8.95 -16.33 -4.04
CA LEU A 72 9.77 -16.58 -5.23
C LEU A 72 10.57 -15.34 -5.67
N ILE A 73 9.96 -14.15 -5.65
CA ILE A 73 10.63 -12.89 -6.01
C ILE A 73 11.75 -12.59 -5.03
N ASN A 74 11.49 -12.71 -3.72
CA ASN A 74 12.48 -12.43 -2.69
C ASN A 74 13.63 -13.45 -2.68
N GLU A 75 13.40 -14.71 -3.08
CA GLU A 75 14.46 -15.72 -3.24
C GLU A 75 15.49 -15.37 -4.31
N GLN A 76 15.14 -14.51 -5.27
CA GLN A 76 16.02 -14.13 -6.38
C GLN A 76 16.71 -12.77 -6.16
N ALA A 77 16.53 -12.16 -4.99
CA ALA A 77 17.04 -10.83 -4.68
C ALA A 77 17.96 -10.88 -3.46
N ASP A 78 19.02 -10.08 -3.47
CA ASP A 78 19.95 -9.97 -2.32
C ASP A 78 19.26 -9.38 -1.08
N PHE A 79 18.20 -8.60 -1.29
CA PHE A 79 17.36 -8.01 -0.25
C PHE A 79 15.88 -8.18 -0.58
N PRO A 80 14.99 -8.36 0.42
CA PRO A 80 13.56 -8.45 0.19
C PRO A 80 13.02 -7.25 -0.59
N ILE A 81 12.37 -7.51 -1.73
CA ILE A 81 11.77 -6.49 -2.60
C ILE A 81 10.31 -6.24 -2.20
N VAL A 82 9.60 -7.31 -1.85
CA VAL A 82 8.18 -7.29 -1.49
C VAL A 82 7.95 -7.94 -0.13
N SER A 83 6.82 -7.62 0.53
CA SER A 83 6.44 -8.32 1.76
C SER A 83 6.26 -9.82 1.50
N ALA A 84 6.75 -10.66 2.42
CA ALA A 84 6.53 -12.11 2.39
C ALA A 84 5.04 -12.49 2.48
N SER A 85 4.20 -11.60 3.02
CA SER A 85 2.74 -11.81 3.10
C SER A 85 2.00 -11.68 1.77
N GLY A 86 2.67 -11.31 0.66
CA GLY A 86 1.99 -11.04 -0.60
C GLY A 86 1.33 -9.66 -0.70
N GLU A 87 1.25 -8.92 0.41
CA GLU A 87 0.46 -7.68 0.46
C GLU A 87 1.00 -6.59 -0.48
N THR A 88 2.32 -6.40 -0.52
CA THR A 88 2.95 -5.43 -1.44
C THR A 88 2.64 -5.79 -2.89
N LEU A 89 2.79 -7.08 -3.23
CA LEU A 89 2.59 -7.56 -4.59
C LEU A 89 1.13 -7.48 -5.02
N ARG A 90 0.20 -7.82 -4.12
CA ARG A 90 -1.24 -7.63 -4.31
C ARG A 90 -1.57 -6.17 -4.63
N ARG A 91 -1.05 -5.23 -3.82
CA ARG A 91 -1.27 -3.80 -4.06
C ARG A 91 -0.78 -3.38 -5.44
N TRP A 92 0.39 -3.88 -5.87
CA TRP A 92 0.91 -3.59 -7.21
C TRP A 92 -0.01 -4.14 -8.29
N CYS A 93 -0.39 -5.41 -8.21
CA CYS A 93 -1.28 -6.08 -9.17
C CYS A 93 -2.62 -5.36 -9.31
N GLU A 94 -3.21 -4.91 -8.20
CA GLU A 94 -4.48 -4.17 -8.19
C GLU A 94 -4.35 -2.78 -8.84
N VAL A 95 -3.21 -2.09 -8.67
CA VAL A 95 -2.98 -0.82 -9.37
C VAL A 95 -2.84 -1.09 -10.87
N VAL A 96 -2.03 -2.08 -11.25
CA VAL A 96 -1.86 -2.44 -12.67
C VAL A 96 -3.20 -2.73 -13.33
N ALA A 97 -4.01 -3.61 -12.73
CA ALA A 97 -5.32 -3.99 -13.26
C ALA A 97 -6.29 -2.79 -13.36
N ALA A 98 -6.26 -1.86 -12.41
CA ALA A 98 -7.14 -0.69 -12.43
C ALA A 98 -6.86 0.28 -13.59
N PHE A 99 -5.63 0.26 -14.13
CA PHE A 99 -5.17 1.22 -15.13
C PHE A 99 -4.78 0.58 -16.47
N GLU A 100 -4.84 -0.74 -16.60
CA GLU A 100 -4.38 -1.49 -17.80
C GLU A 100 -5.01 -1.00 -19.11
N ASN A 101 -6.30 -0.69 -19.09
CA ASN A 101 -7.06 -0.25 -20.27
C ASN A 101 -7.33 1.25 -20.31
N MET A 102 -6.64 2.05 -19.48
CA MET A 102 -6.87 3.49 -19.42
C MET A 102 -6.16 4.21 -20.59
N PRO A 103 -6.88 4.98 -21.43
CA PRO A 103 -6.24 5.76 -22.49
C PRO A 103 -5.24 6.78 -21.92
N GLY A 104 -4.06 6.88 -22.54
CA GLY A 104 -3.03 7.83 -22.12
C GLY A 104 -2.24 7.45 -20.87
N ILE A 105 -2.45 6.24 -20.34
CA ILE A 105 -1.77 5.77 -19.12
C ILE A 105 -0.25 5.78 -19.25
N GLU A 106 0.29 5.41 -20.41
CA GLU A 106 1.74 5.35 -20.63
C GLU A 106 2.41 6.72 -20.48
N ILE A 107 1.77 7.78 -20.99
CA ILE A 107 2.26 9.15 -20.82
C ILE A 107 2.25 9.53 -19.33
N MET A 108 1.19 9.17 -18.60
CA MET A 108 1.14 9.43 -17.16
C MET A 108 2.20 8.65 -16.39
N ARG A 109 2.51 7.40 -16.79
CA ARG A 109 3.56 6.56 -16.17
C ARG A 109 4.96 7.14 -16.33
N GLU A 110 5.20 7.97 -17.35
CA GLU A 110 6.48 8.66 -17.54
C GLU A 110 6.65 9.86 -16.61
N HIS A 111 5.55 10.46 -16.15
CA HIS A 111 5.56 11.69 -15.36
C HIS A 111 5.18 11.52 -13.90
N LEU A 112 4.46 10.46 -13.56
CA LEU A 112 3.96 10.20 -12.21
C LEU A 112 4.54 8.90 -11.65
N SER A 113 4.87 8.92 -10.36
CA SER A 113 5.30 7.70 -9.65
C SER A 113 4.15 6.73 -9.46
N PHE A 114 4.47 5.46 -9.22
CA PHE A 114 3.50 4.40 -8.92
C PHE A 114 2.53 4.78 -7.76
N GLU A 115 3.04 5.55 -6.80
CA GLU A 115 2.28 5.97 -5.63
C GLU A 115 1.13 6.92 -5.98
N HIS A 116 1.26 7.73 -7.03
CA HIS A 116 0.15 8.54 -7.55
C HIS A 116 -1.00 7.66 -8.02
N PHE A 117 -0.71 6.62 -8.80
CA PHE A 117 -1.71 5.67 -9.29
C PHE A 117 -2.39 4.93 -8.14
N ARG A 118 -1.60 4.47 -7.16
CA ARG A 118 -2.13 3.84 -5.96
C ARG A 118 -3.10 4.76 -5.23
N LEU A 119 -2.70 6.01 -5.01
CA LEU A 119 -3.51 6.97 -4.28
C LEU A 119 -4.76 7.40 -5.06
N ALA A 120 -4.66 7.63 -6.37
CA ALA A 120 -5.80 7.97 -7.23
C ALA A 120 -6.88 6.89 -7.17
N ARG A 121 -6.48 5.61 -7.16
CA ARG A 121 -7.40 4.48 -6.96
C ARG A 121 -8.05 4.52 -5.58
N VAL A 122 -7.28 4.78 -4.52
CA VAL A 122 -7.82 4.90 -3.15
C VAL A 122 -8.81 6.06 -3.03
N LEU A 123 -8.50 7.21 -3.61
CA LEU A 123 -9.38 8.39 -3.63
C LEU A 123 -10.70 8.08 -4.34
N ALA A 124 -10.66 7.38 -5.48
CA ALA A 124 -11.85 6.97 -6.20
C ALA A 124 -12.69 5.95 -5.40
N ASN A 125 -12.05 4.94 -4.80
CA ASN A 125 -12.74 3.95 -3.96
C ASN A 125 -13.39 4.57 -2.71
N LYS A 126 -12.82 5.66 -2.19
CA LYS A 126 -13.40 6.46 -1.10
C LYS A 126 -14.47 7.45 -1.56
N GLY A 127 -14.75 7.55 -2.86
CA GLY A 127 -15.69 8.53 -3.42
C GLY A 127 -15.21 9.98 -3.38
N LYS A 128 -13.91 10.22 -3.12
CA LYS A 128 -13.31 11.57 -3.09
C LYS A 128 -13.11 12.15 -4.48
N VAL A 129 -12.95 11.27 -5.48
CA VAL A 129 -12.97 11.61 -6.91
C VAL A 129 -13.85 10.61 -7.64
N SER A 130 -14.49 11.04 -8.74
CA SER A 130 -15.38 10.17 -9.52
C SER A 130 -14.62 9.13 -10.34
N VAL A 131 -13.47 9.53 -10.91
CA VAL A 131 -12.60 8.66 -11.71
C VAL A 131 -11.14 8.86 -11.30
N PRO A 132 -10.33 7.79 -11.14
CA PRO A 132 -8.91 7.91 -10.79
C PRO A 132 -8.11 8.77 -11.78
N ALA A 133 -8.47 8.73 -13.07
CA ALA A 133 -7.80 9.49 -14.12
C ALA A 133 -7.81 11.01 -13.88
N TYR A 134 -8.88 11.53 -13.26
CA TYR A 134 -8.99 12.95 -12.96
C TYR A 134 -7.94 13.40 -11.94
N ALA A 135 -7.76 12.63 -10.86
CA ALA A 135 -6.75 12.94 -9.85
C ALA A 135 -5.33 12.92 -10.43
N LEU A 136 -5.04 11.96 -11.33
CA LEU A 136 -3.76 11.85 -12.01
C LEU A 136 -3.51 13.01 -12.97
N ALA A 137 -4.52 13.41 -13.75
CA ALA A 137 -4.40 14.55 -14.66
C ALA A 137 -4.10 15.85 -13.89
N VAL A 138 -4.80 16.09 -12.78
CA VAL A 138 -4.55 17.24 -11.91
C VAL A 138 -3.14 17.17 -11.30
N ALA A 139 -2.71 16.00 -10.81
CA ALA A 139 -1.37 15.85 -10.26
C ALA A 139 -0.27 16.09 -11.30
N ALA A 140 -0.46 15.65 -12.55
CA ALA A 140 0.48 15.88 -13.64
C ALA A 140 0.53 17.37 -14.04
N GLU A 141 -0.63 18.02 -14.16
CA GLU A 141 -0.73 19.44 -14.51
C GLU A 141 -0.10 20.34 -13.43
N GLN A 142 -0.44 20.09 -12.16
CA GLN A 142 0.03 20.88 -11.02
C GLN A 142 1.40 20.44 -10.51
N ARG A 143 1.96 19.35 -11.07
CA ARG A 143 3.21 18.71 -10.63
C ARG A 143 3.21 18.35 -9.15
N TYR A 144 2.07 17.88 -8.65
CA TYR A 144 1.97 17.40 -7.28
C TYR A 144 2.83 16.15 -7.09
N THR A 145 3.42 16.06 -5.91
CA THR A 145 3.82 14.79 -5.30
C THR A 145 2.58 13.99 -4.89
N ALA A 146 2.75 12.70 -4.61
CA ALA A 146 1.62 11.86 -4.21
C ALA A 146 0.99 12.36 -2.90
N ASP A 147 1.79 12.88 -1.97
CA ASP A 147 1.28 13.43 -0.72
C ASP A 147 0.50 14.74 -0.93
N GLU A 148 0.96 15.63 -1.81
CA GLU A 148 0.22 16.84 -2.18
C GLU A 148 -1.11 16.50 -2.86
N MET A 149 -1.11 15.51 -3.77
CA MET A 149 -2.34 15.01 -4.37
C MET A 149 -3.32 14.51 -3.30
N ARG A 150 -2.84 13.81 -2.27
CA ARG A 150 -3.67 13.35 -1.15
C ARG A 150 -4.28 14.52 -0.41
N GLN A 151 -3.47 15.50 -0.03
CA GLN A 151 -3.92 16.67 0.72
C GLN A 151 -4.93 17.49 -0.06
N HIS A 152 -4.80 17.54 -1.39
CA HIS A 152 -5.73 18.26 -2.25
C HIS A 152 -7.12 17.61 -2.29
N PHE A 153 -7.20 16.27 -2.47
CA PHE A 153 -8.48 15.56 -2.66
C PHE A 153 -9.07 14.95 -1.37
N ASP A 154 -8.23 14.70 -0.37
CA ASP A 154 -8.60 14.14 0.93
C ASP A 154 -7.83 14.90 2.03
N PRO A 155 -8.09 16.22 2.19
CA PRO A 155 -7.44 17.01 3.22
C PRO A 155 -7.73 16.41 4.60
N PRO A 156 -6.76 16.42 5.53
CA PRO A 156 -6.99 15.93 6.87
C PRO A 156 -8.13 16.71 7.51
N GLU A 157 -9.03 15.99 8.19
CA GLU A 157 -10.08 16.64 8.97
C GLU A 157 -9.43 17.57 10.00
N PRO A 158 -9.97 18.80 10.18
CA PRO A 158 -9.46 19.68 11.21
C PRO A 158 -9.55 18.94 12.55
N PRO A 159 -8.50 18.99 13.38
CA PRO A 159 -8.51 18.31 14.67
C PRO A 159 -9.70 18.82 15.48
N ASP A 160 -10.48 17.89 16.03
CA ASP A 160 -11.59 18.20 16.93
C ASP A 160 -11.11 19.15 18.03
N GLU A 161 -11.76 20.31 18.15
CA GLU A 161 -11.42 21.33 19.14
C GLU A 161 -11.48 20.75 20.56
N TYR A 162 -12.38 19.79 20.79
CA TYR A 162 -12.51 19.06 22.03
C TYR A 162 -11.29 18.16 22.31
N ALA A 163 -10.79 17.45 21.29
CA ALA A 163 -9.57 16.65 21.39
C ALA A 163 -8.32 17.52 21.62
N ARG A 164 -8.26 18.73 21.03
CA ARG A 164 -7.19 19.69 21.31
C ARG A 164 -7.25 20.21 22.75
N ALA A 165 -8.44 20.53 23.24
CA ALA A 165 -8.63 21.02 24.61
C ALA A 165 -8.23 19.95 25.63
N THR A 166 -8.69 18.70 25.45
CA THR A 166 -8.36 17.57 26.34
C THR A 166 -6.87 17.20 26.31
N GLY A 167 -6.23 17.18 25.14
CA GLY A 167 -4.78 16.97 25.03
C GLY A 167 -3.95 18.09 25.67
N HIS A 168 -4.42 19.35 25.61
CA HIS A 168 -3.78 20.46 26.31
C HIS A 168 -3.91 20.35 27.83
N LEU A 169 -5.08 19.92 28.32
CA LEU A 169 -5.31 19.64 29.74
C LEU A 169 -4.42 18.49 30.23
N GLU A 170 -4.27 17.40 29.47
CA GLU A 170 -3.36 16.30 29.81
C GLU A 170 -1.88 16.71 29.81
N TRP A 171 -1.47 17.56 28.87
CA TRP A 171 -0.15 18.16 28.90
C TRP A 171 0.04 19.02 30.16
N MET A 172 -0.93 19.85 30.52
CA MET A 172 -0.88 20.66 31.76
C MET A 172 -0.84 19.81 33.05
N GLU A 173 -1.49 18.65 33.08
CA GLU A 173 -1.45 17.71 34.21
C GLU A 173 -0.08 17.00 34.34
N THR A 174 0.65 16.87 33.24
CA THR A 174 1.93 16.15 33.18
C THR A 174 3.15 17.08 33.12
N PHE A 175 2.94 18.38 32.89
CA PHE A 175 4.00 19.37 32.79
C PHE A 175 4.62 19.66 34.17
N ASP A 176 5.93 19.49 34.26
CA ASP A 176 6.73 19.75 35.46
C ASP A 176 7.43 21.11 35.33
N TRP A 177 7.01 22.08 36.15
CA TRP A 177 7.63 23.39 36.21
C TRP A 177 8.67 23.38 37.34
N ASN A 178 9.95 23.29 36.99
CA ASN A 178 11.09 23.35 37.93
C ASN A 178 11.05 22.29 39.05
N GLY A 179 10.79 21.01 38.72
CA GLY A 179 10.83 19.89 39.67
C GLY A 179 9.61 19.83 40.61
N LYS A 180 8.60 20.66 40.35
CA LYS A 180 7.27 20.56 40.91
C LYS A 180 6.35 20.13 39.77
N LYS A 181 6.08 18.83 39.67
CA LYS A 181 4.90 18.33 38.94
C LYS A 181 3.75 19.24 39.34
N ALA A 182 3.11 19.90 38.38
CA ALA A 182 1.92 20.68 38.64
C ALA A 182 0.95 19.75 39.39
N GLN A 183 0.81 19.94 40.70
CA GLN A 183 -0.23 19.26 41.46
C GLN A 183 -1.50 19.69 40.75
N ALA A 184 -2.12 18.74 40.03
CA ALA A 184 -3.21 18.97 39.11
C ALA A 184 -4.10 20.08 39.65
N LEU A 185 -4.03 21.25 39.02
CA LEU A 185 -4.79 22.42 39.44
C LEU A 185 -6.24 21.93 39.58
N PRO A 186 -6.89 22.04 40.76
CA PRO A 186 -8.23 21.47 40.99
C PRO A 186 -9.24 21.88 39.90
N HIS A 187 -9.00 23.05 39.33
CA HIS A 187 -9.74 23.68 38.23
C HIS A 187 -9.59 22.92 36.89
N VAL A 188 -8.42 22.35 36.59
CA VAL A 188 -8.15 21.53 35.38
C VAL A 188 -8.92 20.21 35.43
N ARG A 189 -8.96 19.57 36.62
CA ARG A 189 -9.73 18.33 36.84
C ARG A 189 -11.24 18.58 36.73
N ALA A 190 -11.74 19.68 37.31
CA ALA A 190 -13.14 20.08 37.19
C ALA A 190 -13.55 20.41 35.75
N LEU A 191 -12.65 21.04 34.96
CA LEU A 191 -12.86 21.29 33.54
C LEU A 191 -12.95 20.00 32.71
N ARG A 192 -12.16 18.97 33.04
CA ARG A 192 -12.23 17.65 32.39
C ARG A 192 -13.55 16.93 32.70
N GLU A 193 -14.05 17.00 33.93
CA GLU A 193 -15.34 16.41 34.32
C GLU A 193 -16.55 17.11 33.68
N LEU A 194 -16.44 18.39 33.33
CA LEU A 194 -17.48 19.14 32.61
C LEU A 194 -17.51 18.89 31.10
N LEU A 195 -16.37 18.46 30.55
CA LEU A 195 -16.18 18.23 29.13
C LEU A 195 -16.53 16.78 28.72
N ALA A 196 -16.34 15.80 29.63
CA ALA A 196 -16.66 14.37 29.43
C ALA A 196 -18.17 14.07 29.40
#